data_AF-A0A0D2I998-F1
#
_entry.id   AF-A0A0D2I998-F1
#
_cell.length_a   1.000
_cell.length_b   1.000
_cell.length_c   1.000
_cell.angle_alpha   90.00
_cell.angle_beta   90.00
_cell.angle_gamma   90.00
#
_symmetry.space_group_name_H-M   'P 1'
#
loop_
_entity.id
_entity.type
_entity.pdbx_description
1 polymer ?
#
loop_
_entity_poly.entity_id
_entity_poly.type
_entity_poly.pdbx_seq_one_letter_code
_entity_poly.pdbx_strand_id
1 'polypeptide(L)'
;MAPHADDHVQVEYQSESWVTLKTATKEAGSLVPHNISSQSQEHGQSLADRYEPGRTPVESHENYEFDDLTQQFPDVYWDELKDIPYRDKGLLGDPRFRNLLDAADDVFDYVPKVGTELVGVKLTRLNDAQKCDLARLIATRGVVFFRNQDDFDIDAQRELGKFFGSLHRHATTAMPKREGLEDVHVVWTTDQSVDQRALFTPSFLWHSDVTYEVQPPSYTSLKVLTGPPRGGGGDTLWCSQYAIYDVLSAPMQKYLESLTALHSADMQAEGSRAAGRAVRRDPITTEHPLVRVNPVTGWKSLFFNPGFVTQIVGVPKAESDAIIRYLTEIIVTTQEAHCRFQWGKNDVAIWDNRSMNHTASYGFIPHRRHGTRVAVVAEKPYFGPNGKSQEEEFNKKWGLPQTNKDGSRRSNYND
;
A
#
# COMPACT_ATOMS: atom_id res chain seq x y z
N MET A 1 -50.40 14.57 -15.24
CA MET A 1 -50.76 15.65 -16.18
C MET A 1 -49.72 16.75 -16.01
N ALA A 2 -48.73 16.77 -16.89
CA ALA A 2 -47.72 17.82 -16.99
C ALA A 2 -48.11 18.76 -18.14
N PRO A 3 -47.90 20.08 -18.03
CA PRO A 3 -47.99 20.96 -19.18
C PRO A 3 -46.62 21.06 -19.87
N HIS A 4 -46.69 21.01 -21.21
CA HIS A 4 -45.61 21.22 -22.15
C HIS A 4 -45.11 22.67 -22.10
N ALA A 5 -43.79 22.85 -22.27
CA ALA A 5 -43.19 24.10 -22.69
C ALA A 5 -42.14 23.76 -23.76
N ASP A 6 -42.53 23.98 -25.02
CA ASP A 6 -41.61 24.09 -26.16
C ASP A 6 -40.97 25.47 -26.09
N ASP A 7 -39.64 25.53 -26.01
CA ASP A 7 -38.86 26.69 -26.44
C ASP A 7 -37.49 26.19 -26.92
N HIS A 8 -37.31 26.20 -28.24
CA HIS A 8 -36.04 25.92 -28.90
C HIS A 8 -35.13 27.14 -28.79
N VAL A 9 -34.12 27.07 -27.91
CA VAL A 9 -32.99 28.01 -27.93
C VAL A 9 -31.89 27.42 -28.81
N GLN A 10 -31.74 27.96 -30.01
CA GLN A 10 -30.55 27.77 -30.85
C GLN A 10 -29.41 28.59 -30.25
N VAL A 11 -28.33 27.91 -29.84
CA VAL A 11 -27.08 28.57 -29.42
C VAL A 11 -26.10 28.50 -30.59
N GLU A 12 -25.93 29.62 -31.29
CA GLU A 12 -24.85 29.81 -32.26
C GLU A 12 -23.51 29.93 -31.53
N TYR A 13 -22.55 29.07 -31.86
CA TYR A 13 -21.18 29.13 -31.37
C TYR A 13 -20.37 30.03 -32.29
N GLN A 14 -20.17 31.30 -31.93
CA GLN A 14 -19.24 32.18 -32.63
C GLN A 14 -17.81 31.95 -32.13
N SER A 15 -16.94 31.52 -33.04
CA SER A 15 -15.51 31.37 -32.83
C SER A 15 -14.81 32.73 -32.98
N GLU A 16 -14.48 33.40 -31.89
CA GLU A 16 -13.56 34.54 -31.91
C GLU A 16 -12.19 34.15 -31.37
N SER A 17 -11.20 34.64 -32.12
CA SER A 17 -9.79 34.28 -32.09
C SER A 17 -9.05 35.14 -31.06
N TRP A 18 -8.34 34.51 -30.13
CA TRP A 18 -7.47 35.22 -29.19
C TRP A 18 -6.09 35.44 -29.81
N VAL A 19 -5.87 36.68 -30.21
CA VAL A 19 -4.58 37.22 -30.66
C VAL A 19 -3.61 37.34 -29.48
N THR A 20 -2.42 36.83 -29.73
CA THR A 20 -1.14 36.90 -29.00
C THR A 20 -0.87 38.20 -28.22
N LEU A 21 -0.48 38.05 -26.96
CA LEU A 21 0.33 39.03 -26.23
C LEU A 21 1.61 38.35 -25.72
N LYS A 22 2.72 38.63 -26.42
CA LYS A 22 4.08 38.38 -25.94
C LYS A 22 4.58 39.62 -25.21
N THR A 23 4.94 39.46 -23.94
CA THR A 23 6.11 40.13 -23.34
C THR A 23 6.58 39.36 -22.11
N ALA A 24 7.88 39.07 -22.12
CA ALA A 24 8.60 38.28 -21.14
C ALA A 24 9.10 39.15 -19.97
N THR A 25 9.28 38.55 -18.78
CA THR A 25 10.61 38.38 -18.17
C THR A 25 10.58 37.59 -16.85
N LYS A 26 11.44 36.55 -16.84
CA LYS A 26 12.29 35.99 -15.78
C LYS A 26 11.75 35.23 -14.55
N GLU A 27 12.31 34.02 -14.48
CA GLU A 27 12.76 33.23 -13.32
C GLU A 27 11.71 32.41 -12.54
N ALA A 28 11.55 31.15 -12.98
CA ALA A 28 11.17 30.03 -12.12
C ALA A 28 11.98 28.79 -12.54
N GLY A 29 12.50 28.09 -11.54
CA GLY A 29 13.56 27.09 -11.65
C GLY A 29 13.21 25.82 -12.43
N SER A 30 14.27 25.29 -13.04
CA SER A 30 14.51 23.92 -13.48
C SER A 30 13.50 22.86 -13.00
N LEU A 31 12.54 22.52 -13.86
CA LEU A 31 11.87 21.22 -13.81
C LEU A 31 12.81 20.16 -14.40
N VAL A 32 13.13 19.15 -13.58
CA VAL A 32 13.96 17.99 -13.93
C VAL A 32 13.36 17.28 -15.15
N PRO A 33 14.12 17.02 -16.22
CA PRO A 33 13.60 16.24 -17.34
C PRO A 33 13.51 14.77 -16.91
N HIS A 34 12.30 14.24 -16.85
CA HIS A 34 12.09 12.80 -16.75
C HIS A 34 12.69 12.13 -17.99
N ASN A 35 13.70 11.29 -17.76
CA ASN A 35 14.36 10.49 -18.76
C ASN A 35 13.36 9.41 -19.23
N ILE A 36 12.53 9.76 -20.22
CA ILE A 36 11.74 8.80 -20.99
C ILE A 36 12.77 7.93 -21.70
N SER A 37 12.85 6.65 -21.34
CA SER A 37 13.67 5.68 -22.06
C SER A 37 13.33 5.82 -23.54
N SER A 38 14.35 6.07 -24.36
CA SER A 38 14.23 6.28 -25.79
C SER A 38 13.65 5.03 -26.46
N GLN A 39 12.33 4.92 -26.51
CA GLN A 39 11.68 4.26 -27.63
C GLN A 39 12.13 5.05 -28.86
N SER A 40 12.83 4.38 -29.77
CA SER A 40 13.13 4.89 -31.10
C SER A 40 11.93 5.68 -31.60
N GLN A 41 12.06 7.00 -31.68
CA GLN A 41 11.04 7.83 -32.29
C GLN A 41 10.93 7.34 -33.74
N GLU A 42 9.94 6.51 -34.03
CA GLU A 42 9.54 6.21 -35.41
C GLU A 42 9.18 7.54 -36.06
N HIS A 43 10.17 8.12 -36.73
CA HIS A 43 10.05 9.39 -37.40
C HIS A 43 9.01 9.23 -38.52
N GLY A 44 7.80 9.75 -38.32
CA GLY A 44 6.78 9.84 -39.37
C GLY A 44 5.33 9.66 -38.94
N GLN A 45 5.04 9.10 -37.76
CA GLN A 45 3.65 8.89 -37.31
C GLN A 45 3.15 10.05 -36.46
N SER A 46 1.93 10.52 -36.73
CA SER A 46 1.27 11.54 -35.92
C SER A 46 0.88 10.99 -34.54
N LEU A 47 0.53 11.86 -33.59
CA LEU A 47 -0.01 11.41 -32.30
C LEU A 47 -1.33 10.65 -32.49
N ALA A 48 -2.14 11.04 -33.47
CA ALA A 48 -3.40 10.38 -33.78
C ALA A 48 -3.18 8.93 -34.27
N ASP A 49 -2.07 8.67 -34.96
CA ASP A 49 -1.73 7.32 -35.45
C ASP A 49 -1.25 6.39 -34.33
N ARG A 50 -0.67 6.95 -33.25
CA ARG A 50 -0.09 6.18 -32.14
C ARG A 50 -1.00 6.08 -30.91
N TYR A 51 -2.00 6.96 -30.80
CA TYR A 51 -2.89 6.99 -29.65
C TYR A 51 -4.10 6.09 -29.87
N GLU A 52 -4.19 5.04 -29.07
CA GLU A 52 -5.36 4.18 -28.97
C GLU A 52 -5.91 4.26 -27.53
N PRO A 53 -7.12 4.82 -27.32
CA PRO A 53 -7.71 4.95 -25.98
C PRO A 53 -7.75 3.61 -25.24
N GLY A 54 -7.26 3.58 -24.00
CA GLY A 54 -7.30 2.40 -23.14
C GLY A 54 -6.23 1.34 -23.45
N ARG A 55 -5.32 1.60 -24.39
CA ARG A 55 -4.22 0.68 -24.71
C ARG A 55 -2.87 1.29 -24.35
N THR A 56 -2.00 0.49 -23.74
CA THR A 56 -0.59 0.86 -23.55
C THR A 56 0.32 -0.17 -24.23
N PRO A 57 1.53 0.23 -24.71
CA PRO A 57 2.45 -0.70 -25.33
C PRO A 57 2.83 -1.84 -24.39
N VAL A 58 2.69 -3.08 -24.87
CA VAL A 58 3.05 -4.29 -24.11
C VAL A 58 4.48 -4.65 -24.47
N GLU A 59 5.35 -4.73 -23.47
CA GLU A 59 6.75 -5.14 -23.67
C GLU A 59 6.84 -6.65 -23.93
N SER A 60 7.67 -7.04 -24.90
CA SER A 60 8.08 -8.44 -25.04
C SER A 60 9.17 -8.77 -24.01
N HIS A 61 9.18 -10.01 -23.53
CA HIS A 61 10.11 -10.47 -22.49
C HIS A 61 10.93 -11.69 -22.94
N GLU A 62 11.36 -11.72 -24.20
CA GLU A 62 12.37 -12.67 -24.66
C GLU A 62 13.71 -12.40 -23.94
N ASN A 63 14.36 -13.45 -23.42
CA ASN A 63 15.59 -13.36 -22.61
C ASN A 63 15.42 -12.47 -21.35
N TYR A 64 14.47 -12.85 -20.50
CA TYR A 64 14.10 -12.10 -19.30
C TYR A 64 15.24 -12.00 -18.27
N GLU A 65 15.72 -10.78 -18.02
CA GLU A 65 16.89 -10.50 -17.16
C GLU A 65 16.74 -10.97 -15.70
N PHE A 66 15.51 -11.13 -15.22
CA PHE A 66 15.18 -11.56 -13.85
C PHE A 66 14.62 -12.99 -13.79
N ASP A 67 14.98 -13.88 -14.73
CA ASP A 67 14.45 -15.26 -14.75
C ASP A 67 14.72 -16.02 -13.45
N ASP A 68 15.89 -15.83 -12.84
CA ASP A 68 16.27 -16.45 -11.57
C ASP A 68 15.47 -15.91 -10.37
N LEU A 69 14.83 -14.75 -10.50
CA LEU A 69 13.92 -14.19 -9.50
C LEU A 69 12.45 -14.55 -9.74
N THR A 70 12.13 -15.30 -10.80
CA THR A 70 10.77 -15.78 -11.04
C THR A 70 10.31 -16.80 -10.00
N GLN A 71 9.00 -17.03 -9.96
CA GLN A 71 8.36 -17.83 -8.91
C GLN A 71 8.67 -19.34 -9.01
N GLN A 72 8.86 -19.95 -7.83
CA GLN A 72 8.76 -21.39 -7.60
C GLN A 72 8.04 -21.70 -6.28
N PHE A 73 7.55 -22.94 -6.16
CA PHE A 73 6.90 -23.46 -4.96
C PHE A 73 7.59 -24.73 -4.44
N PRO A 74 8.81 -24.64 -3.89
CA PRO A 74 9.52 -25.83 -3.42
C PRO A 74 8.84 -26.43 -2.19
N ASP A 75 8.89 -27.77 -2.13
CA ASP A 75 8.42 -28.60 -1.01
C ASP A 75 9.43 -28.58 0.14
N VAL A 76 9.44 -27.47 0.87
CA VAL A 76 10.25 -27.26 2.08
C VAL A 76 9.33 -26.98 3.26
N TYR A 77 9.77 -27.30 4.47
CA TYR A 77 9.00 -27.10 5.69
C TYR A 77 9.76 -26.17 6.65
N TRP A 78 9.04 -25.27 7.28
CA TRP A 78 9.53 -24.33 8.29
C TRP A 78 9.13 -24.79 9.67
N ASP A 79 10.04 -24.59 10.63
CA ASP A 79 9.71 -24.74 12.03
C ASP A 79 8.53 -23.86 12.46
N GLU A 80 7.91 -24.24 13.58
CA GLU A 80 6.92 -23.45 14.29
C GLU A 80 7.42 -22.02 14.56
N LEU A 81 6.48 -21.07 14.54
CA LEU A 81 6.79 -19.69 14.85
C LEU A 81 7.22 -19.57 16.31
N LYS A 82 8.38 -18.95 16.51
CA LYS A 82 8.92 -18.66 17.84
C LYS A 82 8.80 -17.17 18.11
N ASP A 83 8.68 -16.82 19.38
CA ASP A 83 8.76 -15.43 19.82
C ASP A 83 10.17 -14.90 19.57
N ILE A 84 10.28 -13.83 18.78
CA ILE A 84 11.52 -13.15 18.44
C ILE A 84 11.53 -11.77 19.13
N PRO A 85 12.56 -11.44 19.93
CA PRO A 85 12.71 -10.10 20.47
C PRO A 85 12.77 -9.06 19.35
N TYR A 86 11.88 -8.08 19.42
CA TYR A 86 11.79 -7.01 18.42
C TYR A 86 11.90 -5.65 19.11
N ARG A 87 12.77 -4.79 18.57
CA ARG A 87 12.85 -3.38 18.96
C ARG A 87 12.87 -2.54 17.70
N ASP A 88 11.81 -1.76 17.52
CA ASP A 88 11.61 -0.96 16.32
C ASP A 88 12.71 0.12 16.16
N LYS A 89 13.29 0.21 14.96
CA LYS A 89 14.31 1.20 14.60
C LYS A 89 13.77 2.62 14.44
N GLY A 90 12.49 2.80 14.13
CA GLY A 90 11.81 4.09 14.07
C GLY A 90 11.77 4.83 15.42
N LEU A 91 11.95 4.11 16.54
CA LEU A 91 12.14 4.71 17.86
C LEU A 91 13.47 5.46 18.00
N LEU A 92 14.45 5.13 17.15
CA LEU A 92 15.79 5.74 17.14
C LEU A 92 15.90 6.86 16.08
N GLY A 93 14.89 7.04 15.24
CA GLY A 93 14.87 8.09 14.22
C GLY A 93 14.60 9.49 14.81
N ASP A 94 15.13 10.52 14.16
CA ASP A 94 14.89 11.91 14.51
C ASP A 94 13.39 12.24 14.41
N PRO A 95 12.77 12.90 15.41
CA PRO A 95 11.35 13.26 15.39
C PRO A 95 10.89 14.11 14.19
N ARG A 96 11.82 14.77 13.50
CA ARG A 96 11.61 15.56 12.29
C ARG A 96 12.22 14.93 11.04
N PHE A 97 12.71 13.70 11.13
CA PHE A 97 13.27 12.93 10.00
C PHE A 97 14.47 13.62 9.34
N ARG A 98 15.20 14.47 10.07
CA ARG A 98 16.23 15.34 9.52
C ARG A 98 17.33 14.60 8.79
N ASN A 99 17.80 13.48 9.34
CA ASN A 99 18.91 12.74 8.75
C ASN A 99 18.55 12.27 7.33
N LEU A 100 17.29 11.87 7.14
CA LEU A 100 16.75 11.42 5.86
C LEU A 100 16.35 12.60 4.96
N LEU A 101 15.58 13.56 5.46
CA LEU A 101 15.00 14.63 4.66
C LEU A 101 16.03 15.67 4.21
N ASP A 102 17.09 15.91 4.99
CA ASP A 102 18.17 16.81 4.57
C ASP A 102 19.00 16.23 3.39
N ALA A 103 18.81 14.93 3.08
CA ALA A 103 19.40 14.25 1.94
C ALA A 103 18.42 14.00 0.78
N ALA A 104 17.16 14.45 0.90
CA ALA A 104 16.17 14.37 -0.16
C ALA A 104 16.17 15.64 -1.01
N ASP A 105 15.92 15.51 -2.31
CA ASP A 105 15.79 16.65 -3.22
C ASP A 105 14.39 17.29 -3.12
N ASP A 106 13.37 16.46 -2.91
CA ASP A 106 11.97 16.90 -2.77
C ASP A 106 11.13 15.85 -2.01
N VAL A 107 9.96 16.27 -1.53
CA VAL A 107 8.99 15.45 -0.82
C VAL A 107 7.59 15.66 -1.39
N PHE A 108 6.93 14.58 -1.78
CA PHE A 108 5.56 14.62 -2.28
C PHE A 108 4.63 13.76 -1.41
N ASP A 109 3.62 14.37 -0.80
CA ASP A 109 2.57 13.63 -0.08
C ASP A 109 1.38 13.34 -1.00
N TYR A 110 0.96 12.07 -1.05
CA TYR A 110 -0.18 11.65 -1.88
C TYR A 110 -1.50 12.14 -1.32
N VAL A 111 -1.70 11.95 -0.01
CA VAL A 111 -2.83 12.50 0.74
C VAL A 111 -2.38 12.90 2.15
N PRO A 112 -3.09 13.81 2.85
CA PRO A 112 -2.66 14.32 4.14
C PRO A 112 -2.39 13.23 5.21
N LYS A 113 -3.13 12.13 5.20
CA LYS A 113 -3.06 11.09 6.25
C LYS A 113 -2.13 9.91 5.93
N VAL A 114 -1.75 9.70 4.67
CA VAL A 114 -0.98 8.52 4.24
C VAL A 114 -0.21 8.77 2.94
N GLY A 115 0.96 8.13 2.82
CA GLY A 115 1.73 8.09 1.58
C GLY A 115 2.63 9.30 1.38
N THR A 116 3.92 9.05 1.30
CA THR A 116 4.96 10.06 1.01
C THR A 116 5.96 9.50 -0.01
N GLU A 117 6.29 10.26 -1.03
CA GLU A 117 7.36 9.95 -1.97
C GLU A 117 8.57 10.84 -1.69
N LEU A 118 9.75 10.21 -1.60
CA LEU A 118 11.02 10.91 -1.42
C LEU A 118 11.77 10.93 -2.76
N VAL A 119 12.08 12.13 -3.24
CA VAL A 119 12.82 12.36 -4.49
C VAL A 119 14.31 12.54 -4.15
N GLY A 120 15.19 12.06 -5.01
CA GLY A 120 16.65 12.20 -4.84
C GLY A 120 17.32 11.16 -3.92
N VAL A 121 16.52 10.39 -3.16
CA VAL A 121 17.04 9.42 -2.20
C VAL A 121 17.30 8.06 -2.88
N LYS A 122 18.51 7.53 -2.69
CA LYS A 122 18.90 6.16 -3.08
C LYS A 122 19.01 5.25 -1.86
N LEU A 123 18.16 4.22 -1.80
CA LEU A 123 18.05 3.32 -0.64
C LEU A 123 19.38 2.61 -0.29
N THR A 124 20.18 2.28 -1.30
CA THR A 124 21.51 1.66 -1.17
C THR A 124 22.55 2.53 -0.47
N ARG A 125 22.32 3.86 -0.42
CA ARG A 125 23.28 4.85 0.11
C ARG A 125 22.92 5.35 1.49
N LEU A 126 21.80 4.87 2.06
CA LEU A 126 21.38 5.30 3.39
C LEU A 126 22.37 4.82 4.45
N ASN A 127 22.79 5.75 5.30
CA ASN A 127 23.45 5.39 6.55
C ASN A 127 22.42 4.94 7.61
N ASP A 128 22.89 4.45 8.74
CA ASP A 128 22.01 3.87 9.76
C ASP A 128 21.07 4.89 10.41
N ALA A 129 21.50 6.14 10.60
CA ALA A 129 20.62 7.20 11.11
C ALA A 129 19.49 7.51 10.11
N GLN A 130 19.81 7.54 8.82
CA GLN A 130 18.83 7.71 7.75
C GLN A 130 17.85 6.54 7.66
N LYS A 131 18.32 5.29 7.85
CA LYS A 131 17.43 4.12 7.90
C LYS A 131 16.49 4.20 9.11
N CYS A 132 16.96 4.65 10.28
CA CYS A 132 16.11 4.87 11.45
C CYS A 132 15.05 5.96 11.20
N ASP A 133 15.44 7.08 10.58
CA ASP A 133 14.50 8.13 10.16
C ASP A 133 13.48 7.60 9.13
N LEU A 134 13.91 6.74 8.20
CA LEU A 134 13.04 6.07 7.24
C LEU A 134 12.02 5.18 7.94
N ALA A 135 12.44 4.32 8.87
CA ALA A 135 11.53 3.48 9.66
C ALA A 135 10.49 4.33 10.41
N ARG A 136 10.92 5.47 10.98
CA ARG A 136 10.02 6.41 11.67
C ARG A 136 9.04 7.08 10.72
N LEU A 137 9.52 7.51 9.55
CA LEU A 137 8.70 8.13 8.52
C LEU A 137 7.65 7.15 8.01
N ILE A 138 8.04 5.89 7.73
CA ILE A 138 7.10 4.84 7.31
C ILE A 138 6.05 4.59 8.39
N ALA A 139 6.41 4.47 9.66
CA ALA A 139 5.43 4.27 10.74
C ALA A 139 4.44 5.45 10.89
N THR A 140 4.89 6.66 10.57
CA THR A 140 4.13 7.92 10.63
C THR A 140 3.23 8.12 9.40
N ARG A 141 3.72 7.76 8.21
CA ARG A 141 3.05 8.01 6.92
C ARG A 141 2.37 6.78 6.35
N GLY A 142 2.51 5.62 6.99
CA GLY A 142 1.99 4.35 6.54
C GLY A 142 2.82 3.72 5.43
N VAL A 143 3.12 4.47 4.37
CA VAL A 143 3.92 4.02 3.22
C VAL A 143 4.80 5.14 2.69
N VAL A 144 6.04 4.78 2.31
CA VAL A 144 7.00 5.66 1.65
C VAL A 144 7.41 5.08 0.30
N PHE A 145 7.46 5.93 -0.73
CA PHE A 145 7.76 5.57 -2.11
C PHE A 145 9.09 6.13 -2.58
N PHE A 146 9.76 5.38 -3.45
CA PHE A 146 11.01 5.75 -4.09
C PHE A 146 10.94 5.38 -5.56
N ARG A 147 11.28 6.34 -6.43
CA ARG A 147 11.31 6.11 -7.87
C ARG A 147 12.69 5.66 -8.36
N ASN A 148 12.72 4.89 -9.43
CA ASN A 148 13.94 4.57 -10.19
C ASN A 148 15.11 4.06 -9.31
N GLN A 149 14.89 3.04 -8.48
CA GLN A 149 15.91 2.43 -7.62
C GLN A 149 16.61 1.27 -8.35
N ASP A 150 17.26 1.57 -9.47
CA ASP A 150 17.95 0.62 -10.35
C ASP A 150 19.07 -0.16 -9.63
N ASP A 151 19.78 0.50 -8.72
CA ASP A 151 20.87 -0.08 -7.91
C ASP A 151 20.41 -0.85 -6.66
N PHE A 152 19.11 -0.82 -6.33
CA PHE A 152 18.54 -1.51 -5.17
C PHE A 152 18.08 -2.93 -5.54
N ASP A 153 19.02 -3.85 -5.74
CA ASP A 153 18.71 -5.25 -6.05
C ASP A 153 18.09 -6.03 -4.87
N ILE A 154 17.83 -7.32 -5.06
CA ILE A 154 17.20 -8.15 -4.03
C ILE A 154 18.09 -8.32 -2.79
N ASP A 155 19.41 -8.35 -2.93
CA ASP A 155 20.31 -8.50 -1.80
C ASP A 155 20.35 -7.22 -0.98
N ALA A 156 20.43 -6.04 -1.63
CA ALA A 156 20.29 -4.75 -0.97
C ALA A 156 18.92 -4.60 -0.27
N GLN A 157 17.84 -5.08 -0.89
CA GLN A 157 16.50 -5.11 -0.30
C GLN A 157 16.44 -5.95 0.99
N ARG A 158 17.08 -7.13 0.98
CA ARG A 158 17.21 -7.99 2.16
C ARG A 158 18.07 -7.37 3.25
N GLU A 159 19.19 -6.74 2.91
CA GLU A 159 20.04 -6.04 3.88
C GLU A 159 19.29 -4.89 4.58
N LEU A 160 18.47 -4.13 3.84
CA LEU A 160 17.60 -3.12 4.46
C LEU A 160 16.57 -3.76 5.40
N GLY A 161 15.96 -4.88 5.01
CA GLY A 161 15.05 -5.63 5.87
C GLY A 161 15.73 -6.13 7.16
N LYS A 162 16.94 -6.70 7.04
CA LYS A 162 17.76 -7.17 8.18
C LYS A 162 18.11 -6.05 9.15
N PHE A 163 18.31 -4.83 8.64
CA PHE A 163 18.52 -3.67 9.49
C PHE A 163 17.29 -3.37 10.36
N PHE A 164 16.08 -3.53 9.83
CA PHE A 164 14.84 -3.29 10.58
C PHE A 164 14.46 -4.44 11.52
N GLY A 165 14.84 -5.68 11.22
CA GLY A 165 14.55 -6.83 12.07
C GLY A 165 14.81 -8.17 11.39
N SER A 166 14.22 -9.24 11.93
CA SER A 166 14.33 -10.57 11.34
C SER A 166 13.45 -10.69 10.10
N LEU A 167 14.00 -11.20 8.99
CA LEU A 167 13.25 -11.39 7.75
C LEU A 167 12.18 -12.49 7.92
N HIS A 168 10.98 -12.22 7.41
CA HIS A 168 9.86 -13.15 7.45
C HIS A 168 10.00 -14.23 6.38
N ARG A 169 9.58 -15.47 6.70
CA ARG A 169 9.46 -16.57 5.74
C ARG A 169 8.00 -17.01 5.65
N HIS A 170 7.38 -16.75 4.50
CA HIS A 170 5.98 -17.04 4.30
C HIS A 170 5.69 -18.54 4.25
N ALA A 171 4.52 -18.91 4.76
CA ALA A 171 4.04 -20.28 4.72
C ALA A 171 3.67 -20.72 3.29
N THR A 172 2.99 -19.86 2.52
CA THR A 172 2.31 -20.28 1.27
C THR A 172 2.70 -19.55 -0.02
N THR A 173 3.40 -18.41 0.01
CA THR A 173 3.67 -17.64 -1.22
C THR A 173 4.82 -18.24 -2.02
N ALA A 174 4.92 -17.86 -3.29
CA ALA A 174 6.08 -18.18 -4.11
C ALA A 174 7.35 -17.54 -3.57
N MET A 175 8.48 -18.21 -3.83
CA MET A 175 9.84 -17.69 -3.60
C MET A 175 10.62 -17.68 -4.92
N PRO A 176 11.74 -16.93 -5.01
CA PRO A 176 12.61 -16.91 -6.19
C PRO A 176 13.15 -18.31 -6.55
N LYS A 177 13.44 -18.54 -7.84
CA LYS A 177 14.20 -19.72 -8.31
C LYS A 177 15.62 -19.75 -7.73
N ARG A 178 16.24 -18.57 -7.57
CA ARG A 178 17.57 -18.41 -6.97
C ARG A 178 17.55 -18.93 -5.52
N GLU A 179 18.47 -19.84 -5.22
CA GLU A 179 18.64 -20.42 -3.88
C GLU A 179 19.08 -19.37 -2.84
N GLY A 180 18.75 -19.59 -1.56
CA GLY A 180 19.13 -18.71 -0.45
C GLY A 180 18.25 -17.46 -0.30
N LEU A 181 17.12 -17.40 -1.03
CA LEU A 181 16.12 -16.33 -1.01
C LEU A 181 14.77 -16.81 -0.43
N GLU A 182 14.78 -17.71 0.55
CA GLU A 182 13.57 -18.28 1.15
C GLU A 182 12.74 -17.25 1.95
N ASP A 183 13.34 -16.11 2.26
CA ASP A 183 12.73 -14.94 2.91
C ASP A 183 12.21 -13.86 1.91
N VAL A 184 12.22 -14.18 0.61
CA VAL A 184 11.72 -13.31 -0.45
C VAL A 184 10.42 -13.86 -1.02
N HIS A 185 9.44 -12.99 -1.21
CA HIS A 185 8.18 -13.33 -1.85
C HIS A 185 8.19 -12.79 -3.29
N VAL A 186 7.77 -13.61 -4.23
CA VAL A 186 7.66 -13.21 -5.64
C VAL A 186 6.23 -12.80 -5.94
N VAL A 187 6.07 -11.57 -6.44
CA VAL A 187 4.80 -11.10 -7.02
C VAL A 187 4.92 -11.24 -8.53
N TRP A 188 4.14 -12.16 -9.11
CA TRP A 188 4.24 -12.53 -10.52
C TRP A 188 2.87 -12.60 -11.18
N THR A 189 2.73 -11.92 -12.32
CA THR A 189 1.56 -11.98 -13.20
C THR A 189 2.03 -11.93 -14.64
N THR A 190 1.46 -12.79 -15.47
CA THR A 190 1.69 -12.90 -16.93
C THR A 190 0.37 -12.83 -17.67
N ASP A 191 0.44 -12.78 -18.99
CA ASP A 191 -0.71 -12.94 -19.91
C ASP A 191 -1.48 -14.27 -19.72
N GLN A 192 -0.85 -15.29 -19.17
CA GLN A 192 -1.46 -16.58 -18.84
C GLN A 192 -2.08 -16.63 -17.43
N SER A 193 -1.95 -15.57 -16.63
CA SER A 193 -2.46 -15.55 -15.26
C SER A 193 -3.99 -15.42 -15.22
N VAL A 194 -4.62 -16.10 -14.27
CA VAL A 194 -6.07 -16.01 -14.07
C VAL A 194 -6.45 -14.65 -13.48
N ASP A 195 -7.49 -14.03 -14.03
CA ASP A 195 -8.06 -12.81 -13.52
C ASP A 195 -8.73 -13.04 -12.15
N GLN A 196 -8.10 -12.51 -11.10
CA GLN A 196 -8.54 -12.69 -9.71
C GLN A 196 -9.89 -12.01 -9.43
N ARG A 197 -10.32 -11.05 -10.27
CA ARG A 197 -11.63 -10.38 -10.11
C ARG A 197 -12.81 -11.34 -10.25
N ALA A 198 -12.61 -12.48 -10.92
CA ALA A 198 -13.63 -13.52 -11.04
C ALA A 198 -13.71 -14.43 -9.80
N LEU A 199 -12.72 -14.38 -8.90
CA LEU A 199 -12.59 -15.30 -7.77
C LEU A 199 -12.88 -14.65 -6.42
N PHE A 200 -12.62 -13.35 -6.28
CA PHE A 200 -12.74 -12.64 -5.01
C PHE A 200 -13.48 -11.31 -5.17
N THR A 201 -14.24 -10.92 -4.15
CA THR A 201 -14.77 -9.56 -4.10
C THR A 201 -13.61 -8.55 -3.95
N PRO A 202 -13.72 -7.33 -4.52
CA PRO A 202 -12.68 -6.32 -4.34
C PRO A 202 -12.39 -5.99 -2.87
N SER A 203 -13.41 -6.09 -2.01
CA SER A 203 -13.28 -5.90 -0.56
C SER A 203 -12.41 -6.98 0.12
N PHE A 204 -12.52 -8.23 -0.32
CA PHE A 204 -11.76 -9.35 0.23
C PHE A 204 -10.26 -9.23 -0.07
N LEU A 205 -9.89 -8.49 -1.13
CA LEU A 205 -8.50 -8.31 -1.55
C LEU A 205 -7.74 -7.27 -0.71
N TRP A 206 -8.44 -6.47 0.10
CA TRP A 206 -7.79 -5.58 1.07
C TRP A 206 -7.28 -6.37 2.26
N HIS A 207 -5.99 -6.20 2.58
CA HIS A 207 -5.36 -6.93 3.68
C HIS A 207 -4.14 -6.21 4.24
N SER A 208 -3.80 -6.51 5.49
CA SER A 208 -2.44 -6.38 6.01
C SER A 208 -1.76 -7.74 5.88
N ASP A 209 -0.46 -7.78 5.59
CA ASP A 209 0.22 -9.06 5.40
C ASP A 209 0.20 -9.90 6.68
N VAL A 210 -0.24 -11.16 6.56
CA VAL A 210 0.07 -12.23 7.52
C VAL A 210 -0.40 -11.94 8.97
N THR A 211 -1.52 -11.22 9.14
CA THR A 211 -2.04 -10.87 10.48
C THR A 211 -2.46 -12.08 11.32
N TYR A 212 -2.57 -13.27 10.73
CA TYR A 212 -2.88 -14.52 11.44
C TYR A 212 -1.71 -15.05 12.27
N GLU A 213 -0.48 -14.58 12.08
CA GLU A 213 0.67 -15.00 12.88
C GLU A 213 0.73 -14.28 14.23
N VAL A 214 1.46 -14.86 15.19
CA VAL A 214 1.64 -14.31 16.54
C VAL A 214 2.40 -12.98 16.52
N GLN A 215 3.41 -12.87 15.65
CA GLN A 215 4.17 -11.65 15.37
C GLN A 215 4.06 -11.33 13.87
N PRO A 216 2.96 -10.69 13.43
CA PRO A 216 2.80 -10.30 12.03
C PRO A 216 3.94 -9.37 11.56
N PRO A 217 4.20 -9.29 10.25
CA PRO A 217 5.21 -8.37 9.73
C PRO A 217 4.96 -6.89 10.05
N SER A 218 6.06 -6.13 10.19
CA SER A 218 6.10 -4.68 10.34
C SER A 218 6.36 -4.03 8.98
N TYR A 219 7.60 -3.63 8.73
CA TYR A 219 8.02 -3.00 7.49
C TYR A 219 8.11 -4.04 6.39
N THR A 220 7.38 -3.80 5.31
CA THR A 220 7.47 -4.60 4.09
C THR A 220 7.88 -3.71 2.95
N SER A 221 8.86 -4.17 2.18
CA SER A 221 9.33 -3.51 0.96
C SER A 221 8.90 -4.31 -0.26
N LEU A 222 8.43 -3.64 -1.31
CA LEU A 222 8.16 -4.22 -2.62
C LEU A 222 8.91 -3.40 -3.66
N LYS A 223 9.77 -4.06 -4.44
CA LYS A 223 10.38 -3.51 -5.65
C LYS A 223 9.69 -4.10 -6.87
N VAL A 224 9.21 -3.27 -7.79
CA VAL A 224 8.71 -3.72 -9.09
C VAL A 224 9.88 -3.77 -10.07
N LEU A 225 10.28 -4.98 -10.47
CA LEU A 225 11.39 -5.22 -11.39
C LEU A 225 10.99 -4.94 -12.83
N THR A 226 9.79 -5.37 -13.21
CA THR A 226 9.13 -5.05 -14.48
C THR A 226 7.62 -5.01 -14.27
N GLY A 227 6.93 -4.07 -14.89
CA GLY A 227 5.48 -3.93 -14.73
C GLY A 227 4.85 -3.23 -15.93
N PRO A 228 3.52 -3.06 -15.91
CA PRO A 228 2.85 -2.23 -16.89
C PRO A 228 3.47 -0.82 -16.91
N PRO A 229 3.57 -0.17 -18.08
CA PRO A 229 3.98 1.23 -18.12
C PRO A 229 2.95 2.10 -17.40
N ARG A 230 3.30 3.36 -17.12
CA ARG A 230 2.35 4.31 -16.51
C ARG A 230 1.05 4.37 -17.33
N GLY A 231 -0.08 4.17 -16.65
CA GLY A 231 -1.41 4.10 -17.27
C GLY A 231 -1.84 2.70 -17.71
N GLY A 232 -0.95 1.69 -17.68
CA GLY A 232 -1.25 0.30 -18.01
C GLY A 232 -1.93 -0.50 -16.88
N GLY A 233 -2.11 0.11 -15.70
CA GLY A 233 -2.69 -0.53 -14.52
C GLY A 233 -1.66 -1.28 -13.67
N GLY A 234 -2.12 -2.17 -12.78
CA GLY A 234 -1.24 -2.92 -11.87
C GLY A 234 -0.71 -2.11 -10.68
N ASP A 235 -1.35 -0.96 -10.43
CA ASP A 235 -1.17 -0.09 -9.28
C ASP A 235 -1.43 -0.82 -7.97
N THR A 236 -0.91 -0.27 -6.88
CA THR A 236 -1.23 -0.72 -5.52
C THR A 236 -1.90 0.43 -4.77
N LEU A 237 -2.93 0.11 -3.99
CA LEU A 237 -3.59 1.04 -3.10
C LEU A 237 -3.29 0.65 -1.66
N TRP A 238 -3.07 1.63 -0.80
CA TRP A 238 -2.94 1.46 0.65
C TRP A 238 -4.05 2.21 1.34
N CYS A 239 -4.51 1.69 2.48
CA CYS A 239 -5.55 2.26 3.33
C CYS A 239 -5.02 2.40 4.76
N SER A 240 -4.98 3.64 5.25
CA SER A 240 -4.49 3.97 6.58
C SER A 240 -5.47 3.57 7.66
N GLN A 241 -5.09 2.57 8.45
CA GLN A 241 -5.90 2.11 9.57
C GLN A 241 -5.89 3.08 10.76
N TYR A 242 -4.96 4.05 10.80
CA TYR A 242 -5.09 5.22 11.68
C TYR A 242 -6.27 6.08 11.26
N ALA A 243 -6.35 6.42 9.97
CA ALA A 243 -7.43 7.22 9.42
C ALA A 243 -8.79 6.51 9.56
N ILE A 244 -8.83 5.18 9.35
CA ILE A 244 -10.04 4.38 9.57
C ILE A 244 -10.47 4.40 11.04
N TYR A 245 -9.53 4.28 11.99
CA TYR A 245 -9.86 4.46 13.41
C TYR A 245 -10.43 5.86 13.68
N ASP A 246 -9.84 6.88 13.08
CA ASP A 246 -10.26 8.27 13.28
C ASP A 246 -11.67 8.55 12.76
N VAL A 247 -12.13 7.95 11.65
CA VAL A 247 -13.49 8.23 11.15
C VAL A 247 -14.61 7.62 12.01
N LEU A 248 -14.29 6.67 12.88
CA LEU A 248 -15.25 6.04 13.78
C LEU A 248 -15.79 7.05 14.81
N SER A 249 -17.05 6.87 15.20
CA SER A 249 -17.62 7.62 16.33
C SER A 249 -16.92 7.25 17.64
N ALA A 250 -16.84 8.19 18.59
CA ALA A 250 -16.22 7.93 19.89
C ALA A 250 -16.83 6.72 20.64
N PRO A 251 -18.16 6.45 20.60
CA PRO A 251 -18.71 5.22 21.16
C PRO A 251 -18.23 3.94 20.44
N MET A 252 -18.14 3.96 19.10
CA MET A 252 -17.64 2.82 18.33
C MET A 252 -16.16 2.56 18.62
N GLN A 253 -15.34 3.61 18.70
CA GLN A 253 -13.93 3.49 19.10
C GLN A 253 -13.81 2.79 20.47
N LYS A 254 -14.52 3.28 21.50
CA LYS A 254 -14.50 2.68 22.84
C LYS A 254 -14.94 1.21 22.85
N TYR A 255 -15.95 0.88 22.06
CA TYR A 255 -16.41 -0.49 21.94
C TYR A 255 -15.34 -1.40 21.32
N LEU A 256 -14.78 -1.02 20.17
CA LEU A 256 -13.76 -1.82 19.48
C LEU A 256 -12.44 -1.91 20.25
N GLU A 257 -12.08 -0.89 21.04
CA GLU A 257 -10.91 -0.92 21.92
C GLU A 257 -10.96 -2.03 22.99
N SER A 258 -12.16 -2.47 23.35
CA SER A 258 -12.37 -3.55 24.31
C SER A 258 -12.36 -4.95 23.71
N LEU A 259 -12.24 -5.07 22.39
CA LEU A 259 -12.48 -6.31 21.66
C LEU A 259 -11.21 -6.85 20.98
N THR A 260 -11.21 -8.15 20.80
CA THR A 260 -10.22 -8.90 20.02
C THR A 260 -10.91 -9.64 18.87
N ALA A 261 -10.14 -10.02 17.86
CA ALA A 261 -10.61 -10.79 16.72
C ALA A 261 -9.67 -11.94 16.39
N LEU A 262 -10.24 -13.01 15.83
CA LEU A 262 -9.50 -14.17 15.33
C LEU A 262 -9.07 -13.92 13.89
N HIS A 263 -7.77 -13.98 13.63
CA HIS A 263 -7.17 -13.92 12.31
C HIS A 263 -6.69 -15.33 11.92
N SER A 264 -7.21 -15.89 10.82
CA SER A 264 -6.93 -17.28 10.41
C SER A 264 -6.18 -17.38 9.07
N ALA A 265 -5.22 -18.29 9.01
CA ALA A 265 -4.49 -18.68 7.80
C ALA A 265 -5.21 -19.77 6.97
N ASP A 266 -6.28 -20.38 7.49
CA ASP A 266 -6.84 -21.63 6.97
C ASP A 266 -7.27 -21.51 5.51
N MET A 267 -8.02 -20.44 5.18
CA MET A 267 -8.49 -20.19 3.82
C MET A 267 -7.33 -20.04 2.81
N GLN A 268 -6.25 -19.37 3.23
CA GLN A 268 -5.08 -19.18 2.36
C GLN A 268 -4.30 -20.49 2.17
N ALA A 269 -4.17 -21.30 3.22
CA ALA A 269 -3.52 -22.60 3.16
C ALA A 269 -4.33 -23.59 2.30
N GLU A 270 -5.65 -23.64 2.47
CA GLU A 270 -6.56 -24.45 1.66
C GLU A 270 -6.48 -24.06 0.18
N GLY A 271 -6.55 -22.76 -0.14
CA GLY A 271 -6.41 -22.26 -1.51
C GLY A 271 -5.05 -22.63 -2.14
N SER A 272 -3.98 -22.65 -1.35
CA SER A 272 -2.66 -23.07 -1.83
C SER A 272 -2.61 -24.57 -2.13
N ARG A 273 -3.15 -25.41 -1.24
CA ARG A 273 -3.25 -26.86 -1.46
C ARG A 273 -4.12 -27.21 -2.67
N ALA A 274 -5.27 -26.53 -2.82
CA ALA A 274 -6.17 -26.71 -3.95
C ALA A 274 -5.49 -26.37 -5.30
N ALA A 275 -4.56 -25.41 -5.29
CA ALA A 275 -3.73 -25.06 -6.44
C ALA A 275 -2.50 -25.97 -6.64
N GLY A 276 -2.34 -27.03 -5.84
CA GLY A 276 -1.19 -27.94 -5.89
C GLY A 276 0.12 -27.30 -5.45
N ARG A 277 0.08 -26.26 -4.60
CA ARG A 277 1.24 -25.51 -4.12
C ARG A 277 1.62 -25.91 -2.70
N ALA A 278 2.90 -25.82 -2.38
CA ALA A 278 3.43 -26.12 -1.06
C ALA A 278 2.85 -25.20 0.04
N VAL A 279 2.51 -25.80 1.18
CA VAL A 279 2.20 -25.12 2.44
C VAL A 279 3.31 -25.46 3.42
N ARG A 280 4.20 -24.49 3.66
CA ARG A 280 5.50 -24.69 4.32
C ARG A 280 5.45 -24.56 5.84
N ARG A 281 4.31 -24.17 6.39
CA ARG A 281 4.04 -24.11 7.82
C ARG A 281 2.57 -24.41 8.02
N ASP A 282 2.25 -25.13 9.08
CA ASP A 282 0.86 -25.43 9.41
C ASP A 282 0.06 -24.13 9.64
N PRO A 283 -1.18 -24.07 9.15
CA PRO A 283 -2.00 -22.88 9.30
C PRO A 283 -2.28 -22.62 10.79
N ILE A 284 -2.27 -21.34 11.15
CA ILE A 284 -2.51 -20.87 12.52
C ILE A 284 -3.70 -19.90 12.52
N THR A 285 -4.42 -19.89 13.64
CA THR A 285 -5.39 -18.85 13.98
C THR A 285 -4.93 -18.16 15.25
N THR A 286 -4.81 -16.82 15.21
CA THR A 286 -4.35 -16.03 16.36
C THR A 286 -5.39 -14.97 16.73
N GLU A 287 -5.58 -14.78 18.03
CA GLU A 287 -6.40 -13.71 18.59
C GLU A 287 -5.57 -12.43 18.75
N HIS A 288 -6.02 -11.33 18.13
CA HIS A 288 -5.37 -10.02 18.20
C HIS A 288 -6.37 -8.93 18.61
N PRO A 289 -5.93 -7.83 19.24
CA PRO A 289 -6.81 -6.70 19.55
C PRO A 289 -7.33 -6.04 18.26
N LEU A 290 -8.63 -5.71 18.22
CA LEU A 290 -9.22 -5.00 17.06
C LEU A 290 -8.70 -3.57 16.92
N VAL A 291 -8.31 -2.95 18.03
CA VAL A 291 -7.58 -1.68 18.03
C VAL A 291 -6.23 -1.93 18.66
N ARG A 292 -5.16 -1.63 17.93
CA ARG A 292 -3.78 -1.73 18.43
C ARG A 292 -3.13 -0.37 18.52
N VAL A 293 -2.01 -0.29 19.23
CA VAL A 293 -1.15 0.89 19.22
C VAL A 293 0.13 0.59 18.43
N ASN A 294 0.51 1.51 17.54
CA ASN A 294 1.81 1.44 16.87
C ASN A 294 2.91 1.89 17.85
N PRO A 295 3.97 1.09 18.07
CA PRO A 295 4.97 1.39 19.09
C PRO A 295 5.80 2.64 18.80
N VAL A 296 5.92 3.06 17.53
CA VAL A 296 6.74 4.22 17.13
C VAL A 296 5.98 5.53 17.25
N THR A 297 4.72 5.55 16.80
CA THR A 297 3.90 6.76 16.79
C THR A 297 3.08 6.93 18.06
N GLY A 298 2.75 5.82 18.74
CA GLY A 298 1.78 5.81 19.84
C GLY A 298 0.34 5.99 19.38
N TRP A 299 0.07 5.93 18.06
CA TRP A 299 -1.27 6.10 17.52
C TRP A 299 -2.05 4.78 17.54
N LYS A 300 -3.36 4.90 17.78
CA LYS A 300 -4.33 3.82 17.66
C LYS A 300 -4.65 3.58 16.19
N SER A 301 -4.66 2.32 15.78
CA SER A 301 -5.09 1.88 14.46
C SER A 301 -6.07 0.72 14.57
N LEU A 302 -7.02 0.67 13.64
CA LEU A 302 -7.87 -0.51 13.46
C LEU A 302 -7.00 -1.68 12.96
N PHE A 303 -6.75 -2.70 13.77
CA PHE A 303 -6.00 -3.88 13.37
C PHE A 303 -6.94 -4.94 12.79
N PHE A 304 -7.65 -4.53 11.74
CA PHE A 304 -8.62 -5.37 11.07
C PHE A 304 -8.10 -5.75 9.68
N ASN A 305 -8.37 -7.00 9.30
CA ASN A 305 -8.01 -7.53 8.00
C ASN A 305 -9.24 -8.21 7.38
N PRO A 306 -9.86 -7.60 6.34
CA PRO A 306 -11.05 -8.15 5.71
C PRO A 306 -10.92 -9.61 5.24
N GLY A 307 -9.72 -10.02 4.81
CA GLY A 307 -9.46 -11.37 4.29
C GLY A 307 -9.10 -12.42 5.35
N PHE A 308 -8.66 -12.02 6.54
CA PHE A 308 -8.19 -12.96 7.58
C PHE A 308 -9.05 -12.98 8.84
N VAL A 309 -9.79 -11.91 9.14
CA VAL A 309 -10.65 -11.87 10.33
C VAL A 309 -11.90 -12.73 10.12
N THR A 310 -12.06 -13.76 10.95
CA THR A 310 -13.18 -14.70 10.85
C THR A 310 -14.25 -14.48 11.93
N GLN A 311 -13.86 -13.91 13.07
CA GLN A 311 -14.74 -13.75 14.22
C GLN A 311 -14.22 -12.66 15.17
N ILE A 312 -15.14 -11.92 15.81
CA ILE A 312 -14.86 -11.06 16.96
C ILE A 312 -15.14 -11.85 18.25
N VAL A 313 -14.14 -11.91 19.13
CA VAL A 313 -14.22 -12.71 20.37
C VAL A 313 -15.16 -12.05 21.37
N GLY A 314 -15.98 -12.85 22.04
CA GLY A 314 -16.95 -12.35 23.03
C GLY A 314 -18.20 -11.69 22.45
N VAL A 315 -18.34 -11.64 21.12
CA VAL A 315 -19.49 -11.03 20.42
C VAL A 315 -20.31 -12.11 19.70
N PRO A 316 -21.66 -12.15 19.85
CA PRO A 316 -22.51 -13.08 19.12
C PRO A 316 -22.31 -13.01 17.60
N LYS A 317 -22.42 -14.16 16.91
CA LYS A 317 -22.11 -14.28 15.48
C LYS A 317 -22.79 -13.23 14.60
N ALA A 318 -24.09 -12.97 14.81
CA ALA A 318 -24.84 -12.00 14.02
C ALA A 318 -24.30 -10.56 14.17
N GLU A 319 -23.92 -10.18 15.39
CA GLU A 319 -23.30 -8.88 15.68
C GLU A 319 -21.87 -8.82 15.13
N SER A 320 -21.07 -9.87 15.36
CA SER A 320 -19.71 -9.99 14.82
C SER A 320 -19.72 -9.81 13.30
N ASP A 321 -20.62 -10.50 12.59
CA ASP A 321 -20.72 -10.39 11.14
C ASP A 321 -21.15 -8.99 10.68
N ALA A 322 -22.04 -8.33 11.43
CA ALA A 322 -22.44 -6.97 11.13
C ALA A 322 -21.30 -5.98 11.29
N ILE A 323 -20.52 -6.10 12.37
CA ILE A 323 -19.34 -5.27 12.61
C ILE A 323 -18.28 -5.53 11.54
N ILE A 324 -17.95 -6.79 11.23
CA ILE A 324 -16.99 -7.17 10.19
C ILE A 324 -17.39 -6.55 8.83
N ARG A 325 -18.67 -6.62 8.46
CA ARG A 325 -19.16 -6.00 7.21
C ARG A 325 -19.00 -4.47 7.24
N TYR A 326 -19.38 -3.82 8.34
CA TYR A 326 -19.25 -2.37 8.50
C TYR A 326 -17.79 -1.92 8.43
N LEU A 327 -16.88 -2.60 9.15
CA LEU A 327 -15.45 -2.28 9.13
C LEU A 327 -14.84 -2.49 7.74
N THR A 328 -15.26 -3.54 7.03
CA THR A 328 -14.86 -3.76 5.64
C THR A 328 -15.35 -2.64 4.73
N GLU A 329 -16.60 -2.20 4.88
CA GLU A 329 -17.18 -1.11 4.08
C GLU A 329 -16.41 0.20 4.25
N ILE A 330 -16.14 0.63 5.48
CA ILE A 330 -15.39 1.88 5.71
C ILE A 330 -13.95 1.78 5.19
N ILE A 331 -13.28 0.62 5.32
CA ILE A 331 -11.93 0.43 4.75
C ILE A 331 -11.94 0.62 3.24
N VAL A 332 -12.98 0.17 2.56
CA VAL A 332 -13.08 0.23 1.09
C VAL A 332 -13.58 1.58 0.59
N THR A 333 -14.38 2.30 1.38
CA THR A 333 -15.12 3.48 0.90
C THR A 333 -14.56 4.83 1.39
N THR A 334 -13.76 4.86 2.44
CA THR A 334 -13.13 6.08 2.98
C THR A 334 -11.92 6.50 2.14
N GLN A 335 -12.16 7.26 1.06
CA GLN A 335 -11.15 7.63 0.06
C GLN A 335 -9.99 8.46 0.63
N GLU A 336 -10.24 9.31 1.62
CA GLU A 336 -9.24 10.12 2.31
C GLU A 336 -8.25 9.29 3.15
N ALA A 337 -8.59 8.03 3.44
CA ALA A 337 -7.69 7.07 4.05
C ALA A 337 -6.80 6.36 3.03
N HIS A 338 -7.00 6.57 1.72
CA HIS A 338 -6.31 5.85 0.67
C HIS A 338 -5.19 6.65 0.00
N CYS A 339 -4.12 5.96 -0.38
CA CYS A 339 -3.21 6.44 -1.42
C CYS A 339 -3.02 5.37 -2.49
N ARG A 340 -2.97 5.79 -3.75
CA ARG A 340 -2.76 4.92 -4.91
C ARG A 340 -1.41 5.23 -5.56
N PHE A 341 -0.58 4.21 -5.69
CA PHE A 341 0.72 4.32 -6.34
C PHE A 341 0.70 3.64 -7.71
N GLN A 342 0.91 4.42 -8.76
CA GLN A 342 1.15 3.91 -10.10
C GLN A 342 2.62 3.52 -10.22
N TRP A 343 2.88 2.24 -10.45
CA TRP A 343 4.25 1.71 -10.49
C TRP A 343 4.97 2.07 -11.81
N GLY A 344 6.27 2.29 -11.70
CA GLY A 344 7.23 2.26 -12.79
C GLY A 344 8.28 1.16 -12.58
N LYS A 345 9.13 0.94 -13.59
CA LYS A 345 10.26 0.01 -13.50
C LYS A 345 11.22 0.46 -12.39
N ASN A 346 11.65 -0.47 -11.54
CA ASN A 346 12.56 -0.24 -10.41
C ASN A 346 12.02 0.68 -9.30
N ASP A 347 10.72 0.96 -9.28
CA ASP A 347 10.14 1.69 -8.17
C ASP A 347 10.01 0.78 -6.94
N VAL A 348 10.08 1.40 -5.76
CA VAL A 348 10.01 0.74 -4.47
C VAL A 348 8.97 1.42 -3.60
N ALA A 349 8.14 0.62 -2.94
CA ALA A 349 7.33 1.06 -1.81
C ALA A 349 7.77 0.32 -0.54
N ILE A 350 7.82 1.03 0.58
CA ILE A 350 8.04 0.44 1.90
C ILE A 350 6.92 0.91 2.82
N TRP A 351 6.16 -0.01 3.41
CA TRP A 351 5.00 0.31 4.24
C TRP A 351 5.03 -0.41 5.59
N ASP A 352 4.27 0.13 6.55
CA ASP A 352 4.06 -0.44 7.87
C ASP A 352 2.77 -1.29 7.90
N ASN A 353 2.90 -2.62 7.85
CA ASN A 353 1.76 -3.54 7.92
C ASN A 353 0.98 -3.46 9.25
N ARG A 354 1.58 -2.89 10.31
CA ARG A 354 0.90 -2.74 11.60
C ARG A 354 -0.23 -1.71 11.55
N SER A 355 -0.17 -0.78 10.60
CA SER A 355 -1.15 0.30 10.47
C SER A 355 -1.75 0.42 9.07
N MET A 356 -1.35 -0.41 8.10
CA MET A 356 -1.85 -0.33 6.73
C MET A 356 -2.59 -1.60 6.31
N ASN A 357 -3.68 -1.42 5.58
CA ASN A 357 -4.14 -2.41 4.61
C ASN A 357 -3.68 -2.00 3.22
N HIS A 358 -3.60 -2.95 2.30
CA HIS A 358 -3.32 -2.68 0.89
C HIS A 358 -4.06 -3.66 -0.02
N THR A 359 -4.20 -3.28 -1.28
CA THR A 359 -4.79 -4.10 -2.33
C THR A 359 -4.09 -3.85 -3.66
N ALA A 360 -3.99 -4.89 -4.49
CA ALA A 360 -3.53 -4.76 -5.86
C ALA A 360 -4.70 -4.37 -6.77
N SER A 361 -4.47 -3.46 -7.72
CA SER A 361 -5.39 -3.26 -8.83
C SER A 361 -5.17 -4.36 -9.88
N TYR A 362 -6.26 -4.87 -10.44
CA TYR A 362 -6.27 -5.92 -11.46
C TYR A 362 -6.72 -5.37 -12.82
N GLY A 363 -6.68 -6.22 -13.85
CA GLY A 363 -7.12 -5.84 -15.20
C GLY A 363 -6.04 -5.21 -16.08
N PHE A 364 -4.77 -5.49 -15.80
CA PHE A 364 -3.63 -5.04 -16.60
C PHE A 364 -3.10 -6.11 -17.57
N ILE A 365 -3.81 -7.24 -17.76
CA ILE A 365 -3.47 -8.21 -18.81
C ILE A 365 -3.59 -7.52 -20.18
N PRO A 366 -2.67 -7.74 -21.13
CA PRO A 366 -1.62 -8.77 -21.16
C PRO A 366 -0.26 -8.35 -20.58
N HIS A 367 -0.17 -7.22 -19.87
CA HIS A 367 1.10 -6.80 -19.28
C HIS A 367 1.58 -7.79 -18.21
N ARG A 368 2.88 -8.07 -18.22
CA ARG A 368 3.57 -8.76 -17.13
C ARG A 368 3.74 -7.82 -15.94
N ARG A 369 3.66 -8.37 -14.73
CA ARG A 369 4.06 -7.70 -13.50
C ARG A 369 4.94 -8.63 -12.66
N HIS A 370 6.16 -8.20 -12.40
CA HIS A 370 7.14 -8.90 -11.58
C HIS A 370 7.69 -7.97 -10.50
N GLY A 371 7.60 -8.38 -9.25
CA GLY A 371 8.28 -7.71 -8.16
C GLY A 371 8.73 -8.65 -7.06
N THR A 372 9.71 -8.20 -6.29
CA THR A 372 10.23 -8.91 -5.11
C THR A 372 9.82 -8.19 -3.84
N ARG A 373 9.33 -8.96 -2.88
CA ARG A 373 8.85 -8.44 -1.60
C ARG A 373 9.65 -9.05 -0.46
N VAL A 374 10.08 -8.20 0.46
CA VAL A 374 10.79 -8.57 1.69
C VAL A 374 10.04 -7.96 2.86
N ALA A 375 9.65 -8.81 3.81
CA ALA A 375 8.90 -8.45 5.00
C ALA A 375 9.71 -8.73 6.26
N VAL A 376 9.48 -7.94 7.32
CA VAL A 376 10.23 -8.02 8.57
C VAL A 376 9.29 -8.36 9.72
N VAL A 377 9.61 -9.37 10.53
CA VAL A 377 8.83 -9.75 11.72
C VAL A 377 8.75 -8.57 12.71
N ALA A 378 7.56 -8.29 13.26
CA ALA A 378 7.33 -7.20 14.21
C ALA A 378 7.22 -7.68 15.67
N GLU A 379 6.83 -6.77 16.56
CA GLU A 379 6.28 -7.10 17.87
C GLU A 379 4.90 -7.77 17.78
N LYS A 380 4.49 -8.46 18.85
CA LYS A 380 3.11 -8.93 19.00
C LYS A 380 2.17 -7.72 19.06
N PRO A 381 1.04 -7.71 18.31
CA PRO A 381 0.06 -6.65 18.40
C PRO A 381 -0.46 -6.49 19.83
N TYR A 382 -0.56 -5.25 20.31
CA TYR A 382 -1.07 -4.95 21.64
C TYR A 382 -1.95 -3.70 21.62
N PHE A 383 -2.93 -3.68 22.51
CA PHE A 383 -3.69 -2.47 22.82
C PHE A 383 -2.97 -1.68 23.92
N GLY A 384 -2.88 -0.35 23.73
CA GLY A 384 -2.35 0.58 24.73
C GLY A 384 -3.43 1.60 25.10
N PRO A 385 -3.90 1.66 26.35
CA PRO A 385 -5.00 2.57 26.73
C PRO A 385 -4.64 4.06 26.55
N ASN A 386 -3.36 4.39 26.62
CA ASN A 386 -2.82 5.74 26.42
C ASN A 386 -2.52 6.07 24.94
N GLY A 387 -2.90 5.18 24.01
CA GLY A 387 -2.76 5.43 22.58
C GLY A 387 -3.60 6.64 22.13
N LYS A 388 -3.15 7.33 21.09
CA LYS A 388 -3.76 8.58 20.61
C LYS A 388 -4.40 8.42 19.23
N SER A 389 -5.34 9.29 18.89
CA SER A 389 -5.81 9.46 17.50
C SER A 389 -4.78 10.26 16.69
N GLN A 390 -4.56 9.86 15.43
CA GLN A 390 -3.71 10.62 14.50
C GLN A 390 -4.35 11.97 14.18
N GLU A 391 -5.64 11.98 13.84
CA GLU A 391 -6.42 13.19 13.57
C GLU A 391 -6.43 14.15 14.74
N GLU A 392 -6.65 13.68 15.98
CA GLU A 392 -6.65 14.57 17.15
C GLU A 392 -5.28 15.21 17.39
N GLU A 393 -4.19 14.45 17.23
CA GLU A 393 -2.84 14.97 17.39
C GLU A 393 -2.49 16.00 16.31
N PHE A 394 -2.86 15.74 15.05
CA PHE A 394 -2.68 16.69 13.96
C PHE A 394 -3.56 17.93 14.11
N ASN A 395 -4.83 17.78 14.48
CA ASN A 395 -5.73 18.89 14.72
C ASN A 395 -5.19 19.80 15.83
N LYS A 396 -4.69 19.22 16.92
CA LYS A 396 -4.04 19.98 17.99
C LYS A 396 -2.77 20.69 17.52
N LYS A 397 -1.91 20.00 16.75
CA LYS A 397 -0.65 20.57 16.24
C LYS A 397 -0.88 21.75 15.31
N TRP A 398 -1.92 21.70 14.48
CA TRP A 398 -2.19 22.69 13.43
C TRP A 398 -3.33 23.66 13.78
N GLY A 399 -3.94 23.54 14.96
CA GLY A 399 -5.07 24.38 15.37
C GLY A 399 -6.34 24.16 14.54
N LEU A 400 -6.54 22.95 14.00
CA LEU A 400 -7.71 22.61 13.19
C LEU A 400 -8.91 22.26 14.08
N PRO A 401 -10.15 22.55 13.63
CA PRO A 401 -11.35 22.18 14.35
C PRO A 401 -11.52 20.66 14.39
N GLN A 402 -12.05 20.15 15.50
CA GLN A 402 -12.44 18.74 15.60
C GLN A 402 -13.68 18.46 14.75
N THR A 403 -13.63 17.37 13.99
CA THR A 403 -14.77 16.90 13.20
C THR A 403 -15.88 16.44 14.14
N ASN A 404 -17.10 16.97 13.95
CA ASN A 404 -18.25 16.47 14.69
C ASN A 404 -18.74 15.15 14.09
N LYS A 405 -18.66 14.06 14.87
CA LYS A 405 -19.03 12.69 14.47
C LYS A 405 -20.36 12.21 15.09
N ASP A 406 -21.16 13.13 15.62
CA ASP A 406 -22.44 12.83 16.29
C ASP A 406 -23.64 12.69 15.34
N GLY A 407 -23.43 12.89 14.02
CA GLY A 407 -24.47 12.80 12.99
C GLY A 407 -25.49 13.94 12.98
N SER A 408 -25.31 15.00 13.77
CA SER A 408 -26.28 16.10 13.93
C SER A 408 -26.17 17.22 12.88
N ARG A 409 -25.09 17.24 12.08
CA ARG A 409 -24.85 18.32 11.12
C ARG A 409 -25.71 18.17 9.87
N ARG A 410 -26.28 19.30 9.43
CA ARG A 410 -26.79 19.49 8.07
C ARG A 410 -25.74 20.29 7.30
N SER A 411 -25.13 19.67 6.31
CA SER A 411 -24.21 20.33 5.37
C SER A 411 -24.71 19.99 3.97
N ASN A 412 -24.67 20.98 3.08
CA ASN A 412 -24.93 20.75 1.67
C ASN A 412 -23.71 20.07 1.06
N TYR A 413 -23.92 19.09 0.18
CA TYR A 413 -22.83 18.36 -0.49
C TYR A 413 -21.91 19.27 -1.34
N ASN A 414 -22.40 20.45 -1.74
CA ASN A 414 -21.69 21.43 -2.56
C ASN A 414 -21.09 22.61 -1.76
N ASP A 415 -21.24 22.64 -0.43
CA ASP A 415 -20.59 23.64 0.44
C ASP A 415 -19.25 23.08 0.96
#